data_AF-A0A7C5R6L2-F1
#
_entry.id   AF-A0A7C5R6L2-F1
#
_cell.length_a   1.000
_cell.length_b   1.000
_cell.length_c   1.000
_cell.angle_alpha   90.00
_cell.angle_beta   90.00
_cell.angle_gamma   90.00
#
_symmetry.space_group_name_H-M   'P 1'
#
loop_
_entity.id
_entity.type
_entity.pdbx_description
1 polymer ?
#
loop_
_entity_poly.entity_id
_entity_poly.type
_entity_poly.pdbx_seq_one_letter_code
_entity_poly.pdbx_strand_id
1 'polypeptide(L)'
;MEEKNRTTTMQPIHLTPGAVRALKAIEKEQDIPKDYGLRVGVKGGGCSGFSYVLGFDQQTEKDEVYEVEGIRVLIEKSHFMYLAG
;
A
#
# COMPACT_ATOMS: atom_id res chain seq x y z
N MET A 1 0.61 -18.27 -22.03
CA MET A 1 -0.26 -18.49 -20.86
C MET A 1 0.29 -17.60 -19.76
N GLU A 2 -0.34 -16.47 -19.46
CA GLU A 2 -0.15 -15.75 -18.20
C GLU A 2 -1.45 -14.99 -17.96
N GLU A 3 -2.39 -15.73 -17.40
CA GLU A 3 -3.72 -15.28 -17.03
C GLU A 3 -3.60 -14.84 -15.57
N LYS A 4 -3.49 -13.54 -15.30
CA LYS A 4 -3.49 -13.03 -13.92
C LYS A 4 -4.46 -11.87 -13.77
N ASN A 5 -5.67 -12.28 -13.35
CA ASN A 5 -6.65 -11.57 -12.54
C ASN A 5 -6.85 -10.05 -12.76
N ARG A 6 -7.77 -9.73 -13.66
CA ARG A 6 -8.58 -8.52 -13.53
C ARG A 6 -9.44 -8.61 -12.27
N THR A 7 -8.96 -8.08 -11.14
CA THR A 7 -9.83 -7.71 -10.01
C THR A 7 -10.15 -6.23 -10.16
N THR A 8 -11.27 -5.95 -10.82
CA THR A 8 -11.87 -4.63 -10.92
C THR A 8 -12.41 -4.21 -9.55
N THR A 9 -11.58 -3.53 -8.78
CA THR A 9 -11.96 -2.64 -7.67
C THR A 9 -10.92 -1.54 -7.67
N MET A 10 -11.30 -0.27 -7.85
CA MET A 10 -10.42 0.92 -7.84
C MET A 10 -9.16 0.70 -6.98
N GLN A 11 -8.05 0.32 -7.62
CA GLN A 11 -6.77 0.18 -6.94
C GLN A 11 -6.14 1.57 -6.95
N PRO A 12 -6.03 2.26 -5.81
CA PRO A 12 -5.45 3.61 -5.79
C PRO A 12 -3.96 3.61 -6.12
N ILE A 13 -3.30 2.45 -6.08
CA ILE A 13 -1.87 2.29 -6.40
C ILE A 13 -1.61 0.98 -7.15
N HIS A 14 -0.57 1.00 -8.01
CA HIS A 14 -0.06 -0.18 -8.69
C HIS A 14 1.33 -0.54 -8.16
N LEU A 15 1.51 -1.79 -7.73
CA LEU A 15 2.81 -2.31 -7.32
C LEU A 15 3.50 -3.00 -8.51
N THR A 16 4.76 -2.66 -8.74
CA THR A 16 5.58 -3.38 -9.74
C THR A 16 5.97 -4.76 -9.21
N PRO A 17 6.28 -5.74 -10.09
CA PRO A 17 6.72 -7.06 -9.66
C PRO A 17 7.96 -7.03 -8.75
N GLY A 18 8.85 -6.04 -8.95
CA GLY A 18 10.01 -5.82 -8.09
C GLY A 18 9.63 -5.37 -6.68
N ALA A 19 8.69 -4.43 -6.57
CA ALA A 19 8.19 -3.94 -5.29
C ALA A 19 7.51 -5.06 -4.49
N VAL A 20 6.67 -5.88 -5.15
CA VAL A 20 6.02 -7.03 -4.50
C VAL A 20 7.04 -8.00 -3.91
N ARG A 21 8.12 -8.31 -4.65
CA ARG A 21 9.20 -9.19 -4.14
C ARG A 21 9.93 -8.58 -2.96
N ALA A 22 10.25 -7.28 -3.03
CA ALA A 22 10.93 -6.57 -1.95
C ALA A 22 10.07 -6.52 -0.67
N LEU A 23 8.77 -6.22 -0.81
CA LEU A 23 7.83 -6.17 0.32
C LEU A 23 7.69 -7.54 0.99
N LYS A 24 7.55 -8.62 0.21
CA LYS A 24 7.51 -9.98 0.75
C LYS A 24 8.82 -10.39 1.42
N ALA A 25 9.96 -9.92 0.90
CA ALA A 25 11.25 -10.14 1.53
C ALA A 25 11.33 -9.41 2.87
N ILE A 26 10.87 -8.15 2.95
CA ILE A 26 10.84 -7.37 4.19
C ILE A 26 9.87 -7.99 5.20
N GLU A 27 8.67 -8.40 4.80
CA GLU A 27 7.72 -9.11 5.67
C GLU A 27 8.37 -10.34 6.31
N LYS A 28 9.09 -11.13 5.51
CA LYS A 28 9.76 -12.33 5.97
C LYS A 28 10.99 -12.04 6.82
N GLU A 29 11.76 -11.01 6.49
CA GLU A 29 13.00 -10.64 7.19
C GLU A 29 12.72 -9.97 8.54
N GLN A 30 11.64 -9.18 8.63
CA GLN A 30 11.23 -8.48 9.84
C GLN A 30 10.20 -9.26 10.68
N ASP A 31 9.87 -10.50 10.28
CA ASP A 31 8.83 -11.34 10.89
C ASP A 31 7.53 -10.56 11.15
N ILE A 32 7.08 -9.82 10.13
CA ILE A 32 5.93 -8.93 10.24
C ILE A 32 4.67 -9.75 10.55
N PRO A 33 3.93 -9.44 11.64
CA PRO A 33 2.73 -10.18 12.00
C PRO A 33 1.68 -10.10 10.89
N LYS A 34 0.85 -11.14 10.75
CA LYS A 34 -0.20 -11.19 9.73
C LYS A 34 -1.27 -10.09 9.87
N ASP A 35 -1.31 -9.38 10.98
CA ASP A 35 -2.24 -8.27 11.23
C ASP A 35 -1.70 -6.92 10.73
N TYR A 36 -0.44 -6.90 10.27
CA TYR A 36 0.18 -5.72 9.69
C TYR A 36 -0.04 -5.70 8.17
N GLY A 37 -0.03 -4.49 7.62
CA GLY A 37 -0.10 -4.26 6.19
C GLY A 37 0.80 -3.11 5.78
N LEU A 38 1.08 -3.00 4.48
CA LEU A 38 1.81 -1.88 3.90
C LEU A 38 0.95 -0.62 3.95
N ARG A 39 1.24 0.27 4.88
CA ARG A 39 0.65 1.60 4.94
C ARG A 39 1.22 2.50 3.86
N VAL A 40 0.32 3.13 3.11
CA VAL A 40 0.62 4.11 2.07
C VAL A 40 -0.09 5.41 2.40
N GLY A 41 0.70 6.45 2.67
CA GLY A 41 0.20 7.79 2.98
C GLY A 41 0.85 8.85 2.10
N VAL A 42 0.19 9.99 1.96
CA VAL A 42 0.75 11.17 1.29
C VAL A 42 0.93 12.25 2.33
N LYS A 43 2.17 12.58 2.65
CA LYS A 43 2.49 13.70 3.52
C LYS A 43 2.77 14.91 2.65
N GLY A 44 1.89 15.91 2.72
CA GLY A 44 2.11 17.20 2.07
C GLY A 44 3.35 17.88 2.65
N GLY A 45 4.45 17.87 1.90
CA GLY A 45 5.62 18.70 2.18
C GLY A 45 5.38 20.09 1.58
N GLY A 46 5.63 21.14 2.36
CA GLY A 46 5.39 22.52 1.93
C GLY A 46 6.09 22.89 0.61
N CYS A 47 5.59 23.95 -0.03
CA CYS A 47 6.00 24.64 -1.26
C CYS A 47 6.43 23.85 -2.52
N SER A 48 6.93 22.61 -2.47
CA SER A 48 7.47 21.93 -3.67
C SER A 48 7.48 20.39 -3.66
N GLY A 49 6.87 19.68 -2.70
CA GLY A 49 6.98 18.22 -2.73
C GLY A 49 5.92 17.43 -1.97
N PHE A 50 5.18 16.60 -2.68
CA PHE A 50 4.43 15.50 -2.08
C PHE A 50 5.40 14.39 -1.67
N SER A 51 5.44 14.05 -0.38
CA SER A 51 6.24 12.93 0.12
C SER A 51 5.33 11.74 0.37
N TYR A 52 5.61 10.61 -0.28
CA TYR A 52 4.90 9.37 -0.04
C TYR A 52 5.52 8.64 1.15
N VAL A 53 4.68 8.20 2.08
CA VAL A 53 5.07 7.40 3.23
C VAL A 53 4.69 5.95 2.95
N LEU A 54 5.68 5.06 3.00
CA LEU A 54 5.54 3.62 2.84
C LEU A 54 6.11 2.94 4.08
N GLY A 55 5.32 2.10 4.76
CA GLY A 55 5.79 1.36 5.93
C GLY A 55 4.84 0.25 6.33
N PHE A 56 5.34 -0.81 6.97
CA PHE A 56 4.47 -1.84 7.53
C PHE A 56 3.93 -1.37 8.87
N ASP A 57 2.62 -1.31 9.00
CA ASP A 57 1.94 -0.83 10.19
C ASP A 57 0.68 -1.68 10.45
N GLN A 58 0.13 -1.57 11.65
CA GLN A 58 -1.13 -2.24 11.97
C GLN A 58 -2.31 -1.46 11.40
N GLN A 59 -3.31 -2.19 10.91
CA GLN A 59 -4.57 -1.57 10.46
C GLN A 59 -5.23 -0.79 11.60
N THR A 60 -5.66 0.43 11.30
CA THR A 60 -6.51 1.24 12.18
C THR A 60 -7.89 1.46 11.57
N GLU A 61 -8.86 1.93 12.37
CA GLU A 61 -10.23 2.22 11.90
C GLU A 61 -10.30 3.34 10.84
N LYS A 62 -9.23 4.13 10.71
CA LYS A 62 -9.11 5.23 9.73
C LYS A 62 -8.50 4.79 8.41
N ASP A 63 -7.99 3.55 8.33
CA ASP A 63 -7.40 2.98 7.13
C ASP A 63 -8.44 2.17 6.36
N GLU A 64 -8.43 2.33 5.04
CA GLU A 64 -9.02 1.39 4.11
C GLU A 64 -7.99 0.32 3.75
N VAL A 65 -8.41 -0.94 3.78
CA VAL A 65 -7.56 -2.08 3.44
C VAL A 65 -7.82 -2.51 2.01
N TYR A 66 -6.76 -2.52 1.21
CA TYR A 66 -6.77 -3.00 -0.15
C TYR A 66 -5.87 -4.23 -0.27
N GLU A 67 -6.29 -5.22 -1.04
CA GLU A 67 -5.44 -6.35 -1.38
C GLU A 67 -4.82 -6.11 -2.77
N VAL A 68 -3.49 -5.97 -2.82
CA VAL A 68 -2.75 -5.72 -4.07
C VAL A 68 -1.70 -6.81 -4.23
N GLU A 69 -1.83 -7.64 -5.27
CA GLU A 69 -0.89 -8.74 -5.55
C GLU A 69 -0.64 -9.71 -4.36
N GLY A 70 -1.65 -9.86 -3.50
CA GLY A 70 -1.60 -10.68 -2.28
C GLY A 70 -0.86 -10.02 -1.10
N ILE A 71 -0.66 -8.70 -1.14
CA ILE A 71 -0.14 -7.89 -0.03
C ILE A 71 -1.29 -7.02 0.48
N ARG A 72 -1.46 -6.93 1.80
CA ARG A 72 -2.40 -6.00 2.42
C ARG A 72 -1.82 -4.60 2.38
N VAL A 73 -2.55 -3.67 1.80
CA VAL A 73 -2.19 -2.26 1.69
C VAL A 73 -3.18 -1.46 2.53
N LEU A 74 -2.66 -0.65 3.46
CA LEU A 74 -3.44 0.20 4.34
C LEU A 74 -3.36 1.63 3.82
N ILE A 75 -4.50 2.25 3.53
CA ILE A 75 -4.54 3.62 3.01
C ILE A 75 -5.44 4.44 3.89
N GLU A 76 -4.89 5.47 4.51
CA GLU A 76 -5.68 6.37 5.36
C GLU A 76 -6.71 7.11 4.51
N LYS A 77 -7.98 7.11 4.94
CA LYS A 77 -9.10 7.79 4.25
C LYS A 77 -8.80 9.26 3.97
N SER A 78 -8.07 9.92 4.86
CA SER A 78 -7.64 11.32 4.74
C SER A 78 -6.77 11.59 3.51
N HIS A 79 -5.98 10.60 3.07
CA HIS A 79 -5.08 10.72 1.92
C HIS A 79 -5.70 10.21 0.62
N PHE A 80 -6.82 9.48 0.69
CA PHE A 80 -7.49 8.95 -0.50
C PHE A 80 -7.85 10.05 -1.51
N MET A 81 -8.26 11.24 -1.06
CA MET A 81 -8.52 12.40 -1.94
C MET A 81 -7.26 12.97 -2.62
N TYR A 82 -6.07 12.77 -2.05
CA TYR A 82 -4.80 13.22 -2.65
C TYR A 82 -4.16 12.15 -3.54
N LEU A 83 -4.54 10.88 -3.36
CA LEU A 83 -4.11 9.75 -4.19
C LEU A 83 -5.05 9.52 -5.38
N ALA A 84 -6.32 9.90 -5.25
CA ALA A 84 -7.30 9.89 -6.33
C ALA A 84 -7.14 11.14 -7.20
N GLY A 85 -6.03 11.20 -7.96
CA GLY A 85 -5.72 12.26 -8.91
C GLY A 85 -5.02 11.70 -10.15
#